data_AF-A0A8X6GXG7-F1
#
_entry.id   AF-A0A8X6GXG7-F1
#
_cell.length_a   1.000
_cell.length_b   1.000
_cell.length_c   1.000
_cell.angle_alpha   90.00
_cell.angle_beta   90.00
_cell.angle_gamma   90.00
#
_symmetry.space_group_name_H-M   'P 1'
#
loop_
_entity.id
_entity.type
_entity.pdbx_description
1 polymer ?
#
loop_
_entity_poly.entity_id
_entity_poly.type
_entity_poly.pdbx_seq_one_letter_code
_entity_poly.pdbx_strand_id
1 'polypeptide(L)'
;MDKLNRLMRAVKSTITKLETFVEESINHTKLDIKLKRVQEMNKKINELKDQYYENKDISDSELVEIEADLQEMEDRLEDLEVRIRDILNSLIAKSSVSSVHSCENEISQANSKQKLEIKLPEIPLPIFREGMSLQKWCSNAPEILTSISKEEQSWDFP
;
A
#
# COMPACT_ATOMS: atom_id res chain seq x y z
N MET A 1 -23.55 -7.87 -34.84
CA MET A 1 -23.86 -8.56 -33.57
C MET A 1 -22.68 -9.37 -32.99
N ASP A 2 -22.14 -10.35 -33.71
CA ASP A 2 -21.18 -11.34 -33.14
C ASP A 2 -19.92 -10.76 -32.53
N LYS A 3 -19.38 -9.67 -33.10
CA LYS A 3 -18.17 -9.03 -32.57
C LYS A 3 -18.39 -8.48 -31.16
N LEU A 4 -19.51 -7.82 -30.93
CA LEU A 4 -19.82 -7.15 -29.67
C LEU A 4 -20.12 -8.19 -28.57
N ASN A 5 -20.88 -9.25 -28.92
CA ASN A 5 -21.13 -10.38 -28.01
C ASN A 5 -19.85 -11.14 -27.65
N ARG A 6 -18.87 -11.26 -28.57
CA ARG A 6 -17.55 -11.83 -28.26
C ARG A 6 -16.76 -10.95 -27.31
N LEU A 7 -16.82 -9.63 -27.46
CA LEU A 7 -16.19 -8.68 -26.55
C LEU A 7 -16.83 -8.75 -25.16
N MET A 8 -18.16 -8.78 -25.08
CA MET A 8 -18.90 -8.94 -23.82
C MET A 8 -18.48 -10.21 -23.06
N ARG A 9 -18.40 -11.36 -23.75
CA ARG A 9 -17.91 -12.62 -23.14
C ARG A 9 -16.45 -12.52 -22.67
N ALA A 10 -15.60 -11.81 -23.41
CA ALA A 10 -14.20 -11.62 -23.02
C ALA A 10 -14.08 -10.74 -21.76
N VAL A 11 -14.90 -9.69 -21.65
CA VAL A 11 -14.99 -8.84 -20.45
C VAL A 11 -15.47 -9.68 -19.27
N LYS A 12 -16.59 -10.40 -19.38
CA LYS A 12 -17.11 -11.33 -18.35
C LYS A 12 -16.02 -12.30 -17.86
N SER A 13 -15.33 -12.96 -18.78
CA SER A 13 -14.24 -13.90 -18.44
C SER A 13 -13.09 -13.22 -17.69
N THR A 14 -12.75 -11.98 -18.04
CA THR A 14 -11.67 -11.26 -17.37
C THR A 14 -12.06 -10.82 -15.97
N ILE A 15 -13.31 -10.38 -15.77
CA ILE A 15 -13.86 -10.07 -14.43
C ILE A 15 -13.77 -11.30 -13.52
N THR A 16 -14.20 -12.48 -13.99
CA THR A 16 -14.10 -13.72 -13.21
C THR A 16 -12.66 -14.10 -12.83
N LYS A 17 -11.71 -13.87 -13.74
CA LYS A 17 -10.27 -14.07 -13.42
C LYS A 17 -9.76 -13.04 -12.41
N LEU A 18 -10.29 -11.81 -12.43
CA LEU A 18 -9.95 -10.81 -11.44
C LEU A 18 -10.54 -11.15 -10.07
N GLU A 19 -11.77 -11.63 -9.98
CA GLU A 19 -12.41 -12.05 -8.72
C GLU A 19 -11.59 -13.13 -8.01
N THR A 20 -11.34 -14.25 -8.69
CA THR A 20 -10.57 -15.40 -8.16
C THR A 20 -9.19 -15.00 -7.65
N PHE A 21 -8.50 -14.12 -8.38
CA PHE A 21 -7.13 -13.75 -8.03
C PHE A 21 -7.06 -12.76 -6.83
N VAL A 22 -8.17 -12.16 -6.36
CA VAL A 22 -8.14 -11.19 -5.24
C VAL A 22 -8.04 -11.96 -3.93
N GLU A 23 -8.70 -13.11 -3.89
CA GLU A 23 -8.68 -14.03 -2.75
C GLU A 23 -7.27 -14.57 -2.46
N GLU A 24 -6.37 -14.56 -3.45
CA GLU A 24 -5.02 -15.12 -3.34
C GLU A 24 -3.91 -14.08 -3.07
N SER A 25 -4.20 -12.77 -3.12
CA SER A 25 -3.14 -11.74 -3.10
C SER A 25 -3.08 -10.91 -1.81
N ILE A 26 -1.93 -10.98 -1.11
CA ILE A 26 -1.63 -10.21 0.12
C ILE A 26 -0.59 -9.09 -0.15
N ASN A 27 -0.10 -8.96 -1.39
CA ASN A 27 0.94 -7.98 -1.73
C ASN A 27 0.35 -6.64 -2.20
N HIS A 28 0.73 -5.54 -1.54
CA HIS A 28 0.34 -4.16 -1.85
C HIS A 28 0.44 -3.81 -3.34
N THR A 29 1.61 -3.99 -3.96
CA THR A 29 1.85 -3.62 -5.36
C THR A 29 0.97 -4.43 -6.31
N LYS A 30 0.71 -5.70 -5.97
CA LYS A 30 -0.14 -6.60 -6.76
C LYS A 30 -1.62 -6.17 -6.68
N LEU A 31 -2.06 -5.69 -5.52
CA LEU A 31 -3.40 -5.14 -5.31
C LEU A 31 -3.59 -3.80 -6.04
N ASP A 32 -2.60 -2.90 -6.03
CA ASP A 32 -2.67 -1.61 -6.76
C ASP A 32 -2.77 -1.80 -8.28
N ILE A 33 -1.95 -2.70 -8.84
CA ILE A 33 -2.03 -3.06 -10.27
C ILE A 33 -3.42 -3.60 -10.61
N LYS A 34 -4.03 -4.32 -9.67
CA LYS A 34 -5.32 -4.93 -9.88
C LYS A 34 -6.47 -3.93 -9.81
N LEU A 35 -6.39 -2.95 -8.91
CA LEU A 35 -7.32 -1.83 -8.87
C LEU A 35 -7.32 -1.07 -10.20
N LYS A 36 -6.14 -0.81 -10.78
CA LYS A 36 -6.04 -0.20 -12.13
C LYS A 36 -6.73 -1.05 -13.20
N ARG A 37 -6.59 -2.38 -13.15
CA ARG A 37 -7.27 -3.28 -14.10
C ARG A 37 -8.79 -3.28 -13.94
N VAL A 38 -9.30 -3.11 -12.71
CA VAL A 38 -10.75 -2.94 -12.46
C VAL A 38 -11.25 -1.65 -13.11
N GLN A 39 -10.53 -0.55 -12.92
CA GLN A 39 -10.86 0.74 -13.55
C GLN A 39 -10.83 0.67 -15.09
N GLU A 40 -9.82 0.00 -15.66
CA GLU A 40 -9.76 -0.26 -17.10
C GLU A 40 -10.95 -1.09 -17.60
N MET A 41 -11.42 -2.04 -16.80
CA MET A 41 -12.58 -2.87 -17.16
C MET A 41 -13.88 -2.09 -17.12
N ASN A 42 -14.08 -1.22 -16.11
CA ASN A 42 -15.22 -0.30 -16.06
C ASN A 42 -15.26 0.60 -17.28
N LYS A 43 -14.11 1.10 -17.74
CA LYS A 43 -14.05 1.88 -18.99
C LYS A 43 -14.51 1.07 -20.20
N LYS A 44 -14.09 -0.20 -20.31
CA LYS A 44 -14.52 -1.09 -21.40
C LYS A 44 -16.02 -1.40 -21.36
N ILE A 45 -16.62 -1.51 -20.17
CA ILE A 45 -18.07 -1.68 -20.03
C ILE A 45 -18.81 -0.45 -20.55
N ASN A 46 -18.36 0.76 -20.20
CA ASN A 46 -18.94 2.00 -20.72
C ASN A 46 -18.81 2.09 -22.25
N GLU A 47 -17.63 1.78 -22.79
CA GLU A 47 -17.42 1.71 -24.24
C GLU A 47 -18.32 0.66 -24.93
N LEU A 48 -18.64 -0.45 -24.25
CA LEU A 48 -19.58 -1.45 -24.75
C LEU A 48 -21.01 -0.92 -24.70
N LYS A 49 -21.44 -0.27 -23.61
CA LYS A 49 -22.76 0.37 -23.50
C LYS A 49 -22.97 1.33 -24.68
N ASP A 50 -22.04 2.24 -24.92
CA ASP A 50 -22.11 3.20 -26.03
C ASP A 50 -22.26 2.49 -27.39
N GLN A 51 -21.44 1.46 -27.65
CA GLN A 51 -21.50 0.67 -28.88
C GLN A 51 -22.81 -0.09 -29.06
N TYR A 52 -23.42 -0.56 -27.97
CA TYR A 52 -24.70 -1.25 -27.99
C TYR A 52 -25.85 -0.27 -28.27
N TYR A 53 -25.84 0.93 -27.68
CA TYR A 53 -26.85 1.97 -27.95
C TYR A 53 -26.77 2.57 -29.36
N GLU A 54 -25.57 2.68 -29.93
CA GLU A 54 -25.39 3.17 -31.30
C GLU A 54 -25.81 2.14 -32.38
N ASN A 55 -25.93 0.87 -32.00
CA ASN A 55 -26.22 -0.21 -32.93
C ASN A 55 -27.73 -0.36 -33.20
N LYS A 56 -28.16 0.06 -34.40
CA LYS A 56 -29.55 0.01 -34.87
C LYS A 56 -30.06 -1.39 -35.22
N ASP A 57 -29.19 -2.39 -35.28
CA ASP A 57 -29.55 -3.77 -35.61
C ASP A 57 -30.01 -4.58 -34.39
N ILE A 58 -30.10 -3.96 -33.21
CA ILE A 58 -30.46 -4.60 -31.94
C ILE A 58 -31.91 -4.31 -31.63
N SER A 59 -32.68 -5.35 -31.29
CA SER A 59 -34.06 -5.16 -30.83
C SER A 59 -34.11 -4.64 -29.40
N ASP A 60 -35.17 -3.90 -29.05
CA ASP A 60 -35.36 -3.38 -27.69
C ASP A 60 -35.32 -4.49 -26.61
N SER A 61 -35.81 -5.69 -26.94
CA SER A 61 -35.77 -6.84 -26.03
C SER A 61 -34.35 -7.35 -25.79
N GLU A 62 -33.51 -7.39 -26.83
CA GLU A 62 -32.11 -7.78 -26.68
C GLU A 62 -31.32 -6.70 -25.94
N LEU A 63 -31.64 -5.42 -26.17
CA LEU A 63 -30.99 -4.31 -25.50
C LEU A 63 -31.23 -4.36 -23.98
N VAL A 64 -32.44 -4.69 -23.54
CA VAL A 64 -32.75 -4.88 -22.11
C VAL A 64 -31.93 -6.00 -21.47
N GLU A 65 -31.75 -7.12 -22.17
CA GLU A 65 -30.93 -8.24 -21.67
C GLU A 65 -29.45 -7.83 -21.58
N ILE A 66 -28.94 -7.13 -22.60
CA ILE A 66 -27.58 -6.61 -22.64
C ILE A 66 -27.35 -5.59 -21.51
N GLU A 67 -28.31 -4.72 -21.23
CA GLU A 67 -28.20 -3.72 -20.18
C GLU A 67 -28.17 -4.36 -18.78
N ALA A 68 -29.00 -5.38 -18.54
CA ALA A 68 -28.93 -6.18 -17.32
C ALA A 68 -27.56 -6.88 -17.16
N ASP A 69 -27.04 -7.45 -18.25
CA ASP A 69 -25.72 -8.09 -18.29
C ASP A 69 -24.58 -7.11 -17.99
N LEU A 70 -24.67 -5.89 -18.52
CA LEU A 70 -23.67 -4.83 -18.30
C LEU A 70 -23.75 -4.30 -16.86
N GLN A 71 -24.95 -4.13 -16.31
CA GLN A 71 -25.15 -3.72 -14.93
C GLN A 71 -24.58 -4.75 -13.95
N GLU A 72 -24.84 -6.04 -14.17
CA GLU A 72 -24.28 -7.12 -13.33
C GLU A 72 -22.74 -7.08 -13.31
N MET A 73 -22.12 -6.81 -14.46
CA MET A 73 -20.66 -6.67 -14.54
C MET A 73 -20.12 -5.45 -13.80
N GLU A 74 -20.85 -4.33 -13.80
CA GLU A 74 -20.49 -3.13 -13.04
C GLU A 74 -20.58 -3.38 -11.55
N ASP A 75 -21.70 -3.95 -11.07
CA ASP A 75 -21.91 -4.25 -9.66
C ASP A 75 -20.79 -5.16 -9.11
N ARG A 76 -20.39 -6.17 -9.90
CA ARG A 76 -19.27 -7.07 -9.55
C ARG A 76 -17.93 -6.37 -9.49
N LEU A 77 -17.67 -5.42 -10.40
CA LEU A 77 -16.43 -4.66 -10.39
C LEU A 77 -16.39 -3.65 -9.24
N GLU A 78 -17.53 -3.06 -8.88
CA GLU A 78 -17.66 -2.19 -7.70
C GLU A 78 -17.35 -2.97 -6.42
N ASP A 79 -17.97 -4.13 -6.20
CA ASP A 79 -17.67 -5.00 -5.05
C ASP A 79 -16.19 -5.37 -4.99
N LEU A 80 -15.60 -5.71 -6.15
CA LEU A 80 -14.19 -6.06 -6.23
C LEU A 80 -13.27 -4.88 -5.88
N GLU A 81 -13.61 -3.67 -6.33
CA GLU A 81 -12.89 -2.44 -6.00
C GLU A 81 -12.95 -2.15 -4.50
N VAL A 82 -14.13 -2.26 -3.89
CA VAL A 82 -14.31 -2.08 -2.43
C VAL A 82 -13.45 -3.08 -1.67
N ARG A 83 -13.54 -4.38 -2.00
CA ARG A 83 -12.74 -5.43 -1.36
C ARG A 83 -11.23 -5.18 -1.46
N ILE A 84 -10.74 -4.78 -2.64
CA ILE A 84 -9.31 -4.47 -2.83
C ILE A 84 -8.89 -3.28 -1.96
N ARG A 85 -9.71 -2.22 -1.91
CA ARG A 85 -9.43 -1.03 -1.07
C ARG A 85 -9.43 -1.38 0.41
N ASP A 86 -10.35 -2.21 0.87
CA ASP A 86 -10.41 -2.65 2.27
C ASP A 86 -9.17 -3.47 2.66
N ILE A 87 -8.73 -4.39 1.79
CA ILE A 87 -7.51 -5.17 2.01
C ILE A 87 -6.29 -4.23 2.08
N LEU A 88 -6.18 -3.28 1.14
CA LEU A 88 -5.10 -2.31 1.12
C LEU A 88 -5.06 -1.47 2.41
N ASN A 89 -6.21 -0.95 2.84
CA ASN A 89 -6.33 -0.19 4.08
C ASN A 89 -5.94 -1.03 5.31
N SER A 90 -6.36 -2.30 5.36
CA SER A 90 -5.99 -3.23 6.43
C SER A 90 -4.49 -3.48 6.48
N LEU A 91 -3.84 -3.65 5.33
CA LEU A 91 -2.40 -3.87 5.25
C LEU A 91 -1.61 -2.63 5.71
N ILE A 92 -2.04 -1.43 5.34
CA ILE A 92 -1.45 -0.16 5.81
C ILE A 92 -1.56 -0.06 7.33
N ALA A 93 -2.77 -0.29 7.87
CA ALA A 93 -3.00 -0.27 9.31
C ALA A 93 -2.10 -1.26 10.07
N LYS A 94 -1.97 -2.49 9.56
CA LYS A 94 -1.07 -3.51 10.12
C LYS A 94 0.42 -3.10 10.07
N SER A 95 0.86 -2.47 8.99
CA SER A 95 2.24 -1.96 8.87
C SER A 95 2.52 -0.84 9.88
N SER A 96 1.58 0.08 10.09
CA SER A 96 1.73 1.14 11.09
C SER A 96 1.76 0.62 12.53
N VAL A 97 1.07 -0.48 12.80
CA VAL A 97 0.94 -1.11 14.11
C VAL A 97 2.15 -2.01 14.40
N SER A 98 2.67 -2.74 13.41
CA SER A 98 3.92 -3.52 13.52
C SER A 98 5.18 -2.66 13.76
N SER A 99 5.18 -1.40 13.35
CA SER A 99 6.28 -0.47 13.66
C SER A 99 6.29 -0.03 15.13
N VAL A 100 5.19 -0.23 15.86
CA VAL A 100 5.08 0.10 17.28
C VAL A 100 5.34 -1.12 18.17
N HIS A 101 5.05 -2.34 17.68
CA HIS A 101 5.12 -3.55 18.51
C HIS A 101 6.44 -4.31 18.49
N SER A 102 7.41 -3.93 17.64
CA SER A 102 8.76 -4.51 17.71
C SER A 102 9.54 -4.09 18.97
N CYS A 103 9.00 -3.18 19.78
CA CYS A 103 9.59 -2.75 21.05
C CYS A 103 8.94 -3.41 22.28
N GLU A 104 7.76 -4.04 22.13
CA GLU A 104 6.90 -4.36 23.30
C GLU A 104 6.93 -5.84 23.70
N ASN A 105 7.38 -6.74 22.84
CA ASN A 105 7.27 -8.18 23.11
C ASN A 105 8.41 -8.78 23.97
N GLU A 106 9.49 -8.04 24.24
CA GLU A 106 10.50 -8.46 25.22
C GLU A 106 10.16 -8.01 26.65
N ILE A 107 9.23 -7.07 26.82
CA ILE A 107 8.89 -6.50 28.15
C ILE A 107 7.98 -7.44 28.96
N SER A 108 7.26 -8.36 28.31
CA SER A 108 6.22 -9.16 28.98
C SER A 108 6.73 -10.36 29.81
N GLN A 109 8.02 -10.71 29.75
CA GLN A 109 8.58 -11.79 30.59
C GLN A 109 9.28 -11.33 31.87
N ALA A 110 9.43 -10.02 32.10
CA ALA A 110 10.19 -9.49 33.25
C ALA A 110 9.33 -8.82 34.33
N ASN A 111 8.04 -9.15 34.44
CA ASN A 111 7.14 -8.61 35.48
C ASN A 111 7.41 -9.17 36.90
N SER A 112 8.65 -9.52 37.23
CA SER A 112 9.09 -9.59 38.62
C SER A 112 9.33 -8.16 39.12
N LYS A 113 8.34 -7.65 39.84
CA LYS A 113 8.35 -6.50 40.76
C LYS A 113 9.74 -5.97 41.15
N GLN A 114 10.34 -5.16 40.31
CA GLN A 114 11.39 -4.21 40.71
C GLN A 114 11.21 -2.97 39.85
N LYS A 115 10.60 -1.93 40.45
CA LYS A 115 10.62 -0.58 39.90
C LYS A 115 12.07 -0.08 39.96
N LEU A 116 12.84 -0.39 38.92
CA LEU A 116 14.16 0.19 38.71
C LEU A 116 13.93 1.66 38.35
N GLU A 117 14.18 2.54 39.31
CA GLU A 117 14.18 3.99 39.07
C GLU A 117 15.48 4.33 38.34
N ILE A 118 15.49 4.11 37.03
CA ILE A 118 16.63 4.41 36.17
C ILE A 118 16.69 5.93 36.03
N LYS A 119 17.61 6.58 36.73
CA LYS A 119 17.93 7.99 36.46
C LYS A 119 18.82 8.03 35.23
N LEU A 120 18.34 8.65 34.15
CA LEU A 120 19.20 8.93 33.00
C LEU A 120 20.36 9.84 33.45
N PRO A 121 21.61 9.56 33.03
CA PRO A 121 22.68 10.52 33.19
C PRO A 121 22.34 11.79 32.41
N GLU A 122 22.60 12.94 33.02
CA GLU A 122 22.34 14.25 32.40
C GLU A 122 23.33 14.45 31.24
N ILE A 123 22.82 14.45 30.01
CA ILE A 123 23.64 14.65 28.81
C ILE A 123 23.87 16.16 28.66
N PRO A 124 25.11 16.66 28.71
CA PRO A 124 25.37 18.08 28.53
C PRO A 124 25.02 18.50 27.09
N LEU A 125 24.21 19.54 26.96
CA LEU A 125 23.93 20.14 25.67
C LEU A 125 25.20 20.78 25.10
N PRO A 126 25.47 20.63 23.79
CA PRO A 126 26.63 21.25 23.17
C PRO A 126 26.54 22.78 23.28
N ILE A 127 27.57 23.38 23.89
CA ILE A 127 27.70 24.83 23.98
C ILE A 127 28.31 25.32 22.68
N PHE A 128 27.49 25.92 21.82
CA PHE A 128 27.97 26.60 20.62
C PHE A 128 28.63 27.91 21.03
N ARG A 129 29.96 27.98 20.94
CA ARG A 129 30.70 29.23 21.19
C ARG A 129 30.27 30.26 20.14
N GLU A 130 29.94 31.46 20.59
CA GLU A 130 29.59 32.58 19.71
C GLU A 130 30.70 32.80 18.67
N GLY A 131 30.32 32.79 17.39
CA GLY A 131 31.23 32.95 16.24
C GLY A 131 31.41 31.71 15.36
N MET A 132 30.85 30.56 15.74
CA MET A 132 30.86 29.35 14.91
C MET A 132 29.58 29.28 14.06
N SER A 133 29.67 29.54 12.75
CA SER A 133 28.51 29.39 11.85
C SER A 133 28.24 27.91 11.55
N LEU A 134 26.98 27.55 11.30
CA LEU A 134 26.57 26.19 10.89
C LEU A 134 27.39 25.68 9.69
N GLN A 135 27.78 26.57 8.78
CA GLN A 135 28.62 26.21 7.63
C GLN A 135 30.04 25.80 8.01
N LYS A 136 30.66 26.50 8.98
CA LYS A 136 31.97 26.10 9.54
C LYS A 136 31.89 24.78 10.28
N TRP A 137 30.77 24.52 10.95
CA TRP A 137 30.53 23.26 11.65
C TRP A 137 30.43 22.07 10.69
N CYS A 138 29.62 22.20 9.63
CA CYS A 138 29.51 21.16 8.60
C CYS A 138 30.82 20.92 7.84
N SER A 139 31.67 21.94 7.70
CA SER A 139 32.98 21.81 7.05
C SER A 139 33.99 21.02 7.89
N ASN A 140 33.85 21.03 9.22
CA ASN A 140 34.69 20.27 10.16
C ASN A 140 34.11 18.90 10.55
N ALA A 141 32.89 18.57 10.10
CA ALA A 141 32.25 17.29 10.37
C ALA A 141 33.11 16.06 9.99
N PRO A 142 33.88 16.07 8.87
CA PRO A 142 34.74 14.94 8.54
C PRO A 142 35.83 14.68 9.59
N GLU A 143 36.48 15.74 10.11
CA GLU A 143 37.55 15.64 11.12
C GLU A 143 37.02 15.12 12.46
N ILE A 144 35.83 15.57 12.86
CA ILE A 144 35.14 15.12 14.08
C ILE A 144 34.79 13.63 13.97
N LEU A 145 34.24 13.20 12.83
CA LEU A 145 33.88 11.80 12.59
C LEU A 145 35.13 10.89 12.58
N THR A 146 36.25 11.33 12.01
CA THR A 146 37.52 10.58 12.10
C THR A 146 38.08 10.52 13.52
N SER A 147 37.80 11.50 14.38
CA SER A 147 38.25 11.48 15.77
C SER A 147 37.43 10.50 16.61
N ILE A 148 36.11 10.44 16.38
CA ILE A 148 35.20 9.48 17.03
C ILE A 148 35.53 8.04 16.59
N SER A 149 35.82 7.84 15.31
CA SER A 149 36.16 6.51 14.77
C SER A 149 37.51 5.96 15.28
N LYS A 150 38.42 6.83 15.75
CA LYS A 150 39.66 6.41 16.42
C LYS A 150 39.45 6.00 17.88
N GLU A 151 38.41 6.51 18.54
CA GLU A 151 38.11 6.21 19.93
C GLU A 151 37.43 4.83 20.09
N GLU A 152 36.73 4.35 19.06
CA GLU A 152 36.16 2.99 19.03
C GLU A 152 37.21 1.87 18.89
N GLN A 153 38.44 2.17 18.46
CA GLN A 153 39.54 1.17 18.41
C GLN A 153 40.23 0.95 19.76
N SER A 154 39.81 1.63 20.83
CA SER A 154 40.37 1.50 22.18
C SER A 154 39.45 0.76 23.16
N TRP A 155 38.70 -0.23 22.66
CA TRP A 155 37.98 -1.19 23.50
C TRP A 155 38.43 -2.63 23.20
N ASP A 156 39.73 -2.89 23.33
CA ASP A 156 40.19 -4.26 23.60
C ASP A 156 39.96 -4.52 25.10
N PHE A 157 38.93 -5.29 25.42
CA PHE A 157 38.76 -5.85 26.76
C PHE A 157 39.57 -7.16 26.88
N PRO A 158 40.28 -7.38 28.00
CA PRO A 158 41.08 -8.59 28.25
C PRO A 158 40.23 -9.86 28.43
#